data_AF-A0A2T0RC02-F1
#
_entry.id   AF-A0A2T0RC02-F1
#
_cell.length_a   1.000
_cell.length_b   1.000
_cell.length_c   1.000
_cell.angle_alpha   90.00
_cell.angle_beta   90.00
_cell.angle_gamma   90.00
#
_symmetry.space_group_name_H-M   'P 1'
#
loop_
_entity.id
_entity.type
_entity.pdbx_description
1 polymer ?
#
loop_
_entity_poly.entity_id
_entity_poly.type
_entity_poly.pdbx_seq_one_letter_code
_entity_poly.pdbx_strand_id
1 'polypeptide(L)'
;MPEQLLEDKALHTSAVVANCAMNRERQLAGVNSYTRELDFNPLDSLTAAVAGQGDASWLDLCCGTGRALIQAAEHLRHTGLLERVALVGVDLIDAFDPIPSPPAVTLLATSATAWTANTSFDLITCVHGLHYVGDKLAVLARAAQWLTPTGRFVADLDLASIRLADGRPAGRRLTARLRAAGLNYGNRRRRIACIGPRELRLPYTYLGADDHAGPNYTGQPAVDSYYCEHS
;
A
#
# COMPACT_ATOMS: atom_id res chain seq x y z
N MET A 1 20.56 6.63 -17.94
CA MET A 1 19.12 6.92 -17.99
C MET A 1 18.46 5.80 -18.74
N PRO A 2 17.34 5.23 -18.28
CA PRO A 2 16.49 4.42 -19.15
C PRO A 2 16.10 5.25 -20.38
N GLU A 3 15.95 4.61 -21.54
CA GLU A 3 15.69 5.28 -22.82
C GLU A 3 14.36 6.07 -22.82
N GLN A 4 13.40 5.66 -21.99
CA GLN A 4 12.16 6.41 -21.76
C GLN A 4 11.52 6.03 -20.41
N LEU A 5 11.16 7.02 -19.60
CA LEU A 5 10.33 6.79 -18.39
C LEU A 5 8.85 6.74 -18.80
N LEU A 6 8.12 5.82 -18.19
CA LEU A 6 6.68 5.67 -18.39
C LEU A 6 5.90 6.56 -17.43
N GLU A 7 4.92 7.29 -17.97
CA GLU A 7 3.86 7.90 -17.18
C GLU A 7 2.89 6.82 -16.67
N ASP A 8 2.16 7.11 -15.59
CA ASP A 8 1.28 6.14 -14.91
C ASP A 8 0.33 5.39 -15.84
N LYS A 9 -0.31 6.09 -16.80
CA LYS A 9 -1.24 5.44 -17.73
C LYS A 9 -0.57 4.38 -18.60
N ALA A 10 0.64 4.65 -19.08
CA ALA A 10 1.42 3.69 -19.87
C ALA A 10 1.93 2.55 -18.96
N LEU A 11 2.42 2.91 -17.77
CA LEU A 11 2.92 1.97 -16.77
C LEU A 11 1.86 0.94 -16.35
N HIS A 12 0.61 1.36 -16.16
CA HIS A 12 -0.51 0.48 -15.79
C HIS A 12 -0.74 -0.66 -16.81
N THR A 13 -0.37 -0.44 -18.08
CA THR A 13 -0.51 -1.44 -19.15
C THR A 13 0.77 -2.24 -19.41
N SER A 14 1.86 -1.95 -18.70
CA SER A 14 3.12 -2.69 -18.83
C SER A 14 2.96 -4.14 -18.41
N ALA A 15 3.74 -5.04 -19.02
CA ALA A 15 3.70 -6.46 -18.67
C ALA A 15 4.11 -6.71 -17.21
N VAL A 16 4.98 -5.86 -16.63
CA VAL A 16 5.40 -5.96 -15.23
C VAL A 16 4.27 -5.62 -14.27
N VAL A 17 3.56 -4.52 -14.52
CA VAL A 17 2.48 -4.07 -13.62
C VAL A 17 1.20 -4.86 -13.84
N ALA A 18 0.76 -5.04 -15.08
CA ALA A 18 -0.49 -5.72 -15.39
C ALA A 18 -0.48 -7.21 -14.98
N ASN A 19 0.69 -7.86 -15.00
CA ASN A 19 0.82 -9.26 -14.61
C ASN A 19 1.32 -9.45 -13.17
N CYS A 20 1.45 -8.39 -12.37
CA CYS A 20 1.95 -8.52 -11.01
C CYS A 20 1.06 -9.46 -10.18
N ALA A 21 1.69 -10.47 -9.57
CA ALA A 21 1.01 -11.48 -8.74
C ALA A 21 1.42 -11.45 -7.26
N MET A 22 2.32 -10.55 -6.85
CA MET A 22 2.96 -10.57 -5.53
C MET A 22 1.99 -10.47 -4.35
N ASN A 23 0.87 -9.78 -4.54
CA ASN A 23 -0.18 -9.66 -3.55
C ASN A 23 -1.52 -10.29 -3.99
N ARG A 24 -1.55 -10.92 -5.18
CA ARG A 24 -2.80 -11.32 -5.83
C ARG A 24 -3.66 -12.23 -4.95
N GLU A 25 -3.05 -13.21 -4.29
CA GLU A 25 -3.78 -14.27 -3.59
C GLU A 25 -3.44 -14.36 -2.09
N ARG A 26 -2.91 -13.27 -1.52
CA ARG A 26 -2.44 -13.28 -0.14
C ARG A 26 -3.62 -13.36 0.83
N GLN A 27 -3.47 -14.23 1.83
CA GLN A 27 -4.49 -14.50 2.83
C GLN A 27 -4.37 -13.55 4.03
N LEU A 28 -5.38 -13.49 4.86
CA LEU A 28 -5.34 -12.75 6.12
C LEU A 28 -4.37 -13.39 7.13
N ALA A 29 -4.42 -14.73 7.25
CA ALA A 29 -3.60 -15.55 8.15
C ALA A 29 -2.97 -16.76 7.41
N GLY A 30 -1.98 -17.41 8.04
CA GLY A 30 -1.25 -18.56 7.46
C GLY A 30 0.12 -18.21 6.89
N VAL A 31 0.70 -19.10 6.07
CA VAL A 31 2.09 -18.97 5.58
C VAL A 31 2.24 -17.85 4.55
N ASN A 32 1.29 -17.70 3.63
CA ASN A 32 1.25 -16.60 2.65
C ASN A 32 0.20 -15.57 3.08
N SER A 33 0.51 -14.79 4.14
CA SER A 33 -0.49 -13.96 4.78
C SER A 33 -0.04 -12.57 5.18
N TYR A 34 -1.03 -11.68 5.37
CA TYR A 34 -0.87 -10.36 5.95
C TYR A 34 -0.30 -10.47 7.36
N THR A 35 -0.81 -11.38 8.20
CA THR A 35 -0.31 -11.56 9.57
C THR A 35 1.20 -11.81 9.60
N ARG A 36 1.68 -12.72 8.75
CA ARG A 36 3.10 -13.04 8.66
C ARG A 36 3.91 -11.88 8.11
N GLU A 37 3.42 -11.26 7.04
CA GLU A 37 4.12 -10.16 6.39
C GLU A 37 4.23 -8.97 7.36
N LEU A 38 3.10 -8.49 7.85
CA LEU A 38 2.95 -7.29 8.67
C LEU A 38 3.52 -7.42 10.09
N ASP A 39 3.75 -8.64 10.59
CA ASP A 39 4.13 -8.94 11.99
C ASP A 39 3.04 -8.64 13.01
N PHE A 40 1.81 -8.47 12.55
CA PHE A 40 0.61 -8.33 13.38
C PHE A 40 -0.59 -8.79 12.56
N ASN A 41 -1.64 -9.25 13.24
CA ASN A 41 -2.90 -9.60 12.60
C ASN A 41 -3.75 -8.32 12.39
N PRO A 42 -4.15 -7.99 11.14
CA PRO A 42 -5.06 -6.87 10.89
C PRO A 42 -6.35 -6.92 11.70
N LEU A 43 -6.92 -8.12 11.94
CA LEU A 43 -8.15 -8.27 12.72
C LEU A 43 -7.98 -7.77 14.15
N ASP A 44 -6.86 -8.08 14.80
CA ASP A 44 -6.61 -7.63 16.19
C ASP A 44 -6.62 -6.10 16.26
N SER A 45 -6.12 -5.42 15.22
CA SER A 45 -6.12 -3.96 15.13
C SER A 45 -7.54 -3.41 14.97
N LEU A 46 -8.37 -4.05 14.13
CA LEU A 46 -9.76 -3.65 13.91
C LEU A 46 -10.61 -3.90 15.15
N THR A 47 -10.50 -5.06 15.79
CA THR A 47 -11.22 -5.38 17.02
C THR A 47 -10.84 -4.41 18.15
N ALA A 48 -9.57 -4.05 18.27
CA ALA A 48 -9.12 -3.05 19.24
C ALA A 48 -9.71 -1.66 18.95
N ALA A 49 -9.74 -1.23 17.68
CA ALA A 49 -10.35 0.04 17.28
C ALA A 49 -11.86 0.07 17.59
N VAL A 50 -12.59 -0.99 17.22
CA VAL A 50 -14.03 -1.14 17.54
C VAL A 50 -14.27 -1.08 19.05
N ALA A 51 -13.44 -1.74 19.86
CA ALA A 51 -13.56 -1.73 21.32
C ALA A 51 -13.30 -0.34 21.94
N GLY A 52 -12.39 0.43 21.36
CA GLY A 52 -12.01 1.76 21.87
C GLY A 52 -12.89 2.90 21.38
N GLN A 53 -13.41 2.83 20.15
CA GLN A 53 -13.96 3.98 19.43
C GLN A 53 -15.36 3.77 18.84
N GLY A 54 -15.92 2.57 18.92
CA GLY A 54 -17.23 2.28 18.34
C GLY A 54 -17.11 1.58 16.99
N ASP A 55 -16.46 2.20 16.03
CA ASP A 55 -16.31 1.65 14.68
C ASP A 55 -14.84 1.54 14.30
N ALA A 56 -14.55 0.77 13.25
CA ALA A 56 -13.22 0.67 12.66
C ALA A 56 -13.28 0.66 11.14
N SER A 57 -12.15 0.95 10.52
CA SER A 57 -12.05 1.01 9.07
C SER A 57 -10.68 0.55 8.57
N TRP A 58 -10.69 -0.31 7.56
CA TRP A 58 -9.49 -0.82 6.89
C TRP A 58 -9.51 -0.46 5.40
N LEU A 59 -8.50 0.28 4.96
CA LEU A 59 -8.14 0.41 3.55
C LEU A 59 -6.93 -0.46 3.21
N ASP A 60 -7.06 -1.31 2.22
CA ASP A 60 -5.94 -2.06 1.66
C ASP A 60 -5.67 -1.60 0.23
N LEU A 61 -4.52 -0.93 0.04
CA LEU A 61 -4.07 -0.46 -1.26
C LEU A 61 -3.32 -1.60 -1.97
N CYS A 62 -3.58 -1.76 -3.26
CA CYS A 62 -3.04 -2.87 -4.04
C CYS A 62 -3.43 -4.24 -3.45
N CYS A 63 -4.73 -4.42 -3.14
CA CYS A 63 -5.25 -5.56 -2.37
C CYS A 63 -5.29 -6.90 -3.12
N GLY A 64 -4.82 -6.96 -4.37
CA GLY A 64 -4.89 -8.16 -5.20
C GLY A 64 -6.33 -8.58 -5.46
N THR A 65 -6.66 -9.85 -5.21
CA THR A 65 -8.04 -10.35 -5.34
C THR A 65 -8.94 -9.89 -4.17
N GLY A 66 -8.45 -9.09 -3.22
CA GLY A 66 -9.19 -8.70 -2.02
C GLY A 66 -9.39 -9.83 -1.00
N ARG A 67 -8.72 -10.98 -1.19
CA ARG A 67 -8.88 -12.19 -0.38
C ARG A 67 -8.72 -11.95 1.12
N ALA A 68 -7.71 -11.18 1.53
CA ALA A 68 -7.49 -10.88 2.95
C ALA A 68 -8.65 -10.09 3.57
N LEU A 69 -9.24 -9.14 2.84
CA LEU A 69 -10.40 -8.37 3.28
C LEU A 69 -11.66 -9.25 3.35
N ILE A 70 -11.88 -10.12 2.36
CA ILE A 70 -13.01 -11.05 2.33
C ILE A 70 -12.95 -12.01 3.53
N GLN A 71 -11.77 -12.56 3.82
CA GLN A 71 -11.54 -13.41 4.99
C GLN A 71 -11.74 -12.65 6.31
N ALA A 72 -11.33 -11.37 6.35
CA ALA A 72 -11.55 -10.54 7.53
C ALA A 72 -13.04 -10.28 7.77
N ALA A 73 -13.78 -9.99 6.70
CA ALA A 73 -15.23 -9.80 6.76
C ALA A 73 -15.96 -11.06 7.28
N GLU A 74 -15.56 -12.25 6.83
CA GLU A 74 -16.10 -13.52 7.31
C GLU A 74 -15.85 -13.70 8.81
N HIS A 75 -14.62 -13.44 9.28
CA HIS A 75 -14.30 -13.52 10.69
C HIS A 75 -15.09 -12.50 11.54
N LEU A 76 -15.21 -11.26 11.07
CA LEU A 76 -15.97 -10.21 11.73
C LEU A 76 -17.46 -10.53 11.80
N ARG A 77 -18.00 -11.24 10.79
CA ARG A 77 -19.37 -11.74 10.81
C ARG A 77 -19.57 -12.77 11.92
N HIS A 78 -18.67 -13.75 12.03
CA HIS A 78 -18.74 -14.78 13.07
C HIS A 78 -18.63 -14.22 14.49
N THR A 79 -17.94 -13.09 14.66
CA THR A 79 -17.77 -12.41 15.94
C THR A 79 -18.83 -11.33 16.21
N GLY A 80 -19.78 -11.10 15.27
CA GLY A 80 -20.83 -10.11 15.42
C GLY A 80 -20.36 -8.65 15.31
N LEU A 81 -19.16 -8.42 14.75
CA LEU A 81 -18.54 -7.10 14.63
C LEU A 81 -18.62 -6.50 13.22
N LEU A 82 -19.10 -7.26 12.23
CA LEU A 82 -19.05 -6.85 10.82
C LEU A 82 -19.67 -5.48 10.56
N GLU A 83 -20.85 -5.20 11.12
CA GLU A 83 -21.56 -3.92 10.92
C GLU A 83 -20.83 -2.69 11.50
N ARG A 84 -19.79 -2.92 12.33
CA ARG A 84 -18.96 -1.87 12.95
C ARG A 84 -17.64 -1.67 12.22
N VAL A 85 -17.42 -2.36 11.10
CA VAL A 85 -16.14 -2.33 10.37
C VAL A 85 -16.34 -2.06 8.89
N ALA A 86 -15.78 -0.96 8.40
CA ALA A 86 -15.69 -0.70 6.97
C ALA A 86 -14.43 -1.35 6.37
N LEU A 87 -14.59 -2.15 5.32
CA LEU A 87 -13.49 -2.83 4.62
C LEU A 87 -13.44 -2.36 3.16
N VAL A 88 -12.33 -1.74 2.77
CA VAL A 88 -12.13 -1.16 1.43
C VAL A 88 -10.84 -1.71 0.83
N GLY A 89 -10.94 -2.31 -0.35
CA GLY A 89 -9.80 -2.74 -1.15
C GLY A 89 -9.72 -1.97 -2.45
N VAL A 90 -8.52 -1.53 -2.80
CA VAL A 90 -8.23 -0.88 -4.08
C VAL A 90 -7.16 -1.68 -4.79
N ASP A 91 -7.41 -2.12 -6.01
CA ASP A 91 -6.38 -2.70 -6.87
C ASP A 91 -6.54 -2.19 -8.30
N LEU A 92 -5.47 -2.20 -9.07
CA LEU A 92 -5.49 -1.75 -10.45
C LEU A 92 -6.27 -2.73 -11.34
N ILE A 93 -6.18 -4.02 -11.05
CA ILE A 93 -6.77 -5.07 -11.88
C ILE A 93 -8.08 -5.55 -11.26
N ASP A 94 -9.13 -5.57 -12.07
CA ASP A 94 -10.45 -6.11 -11.70
C ASP A 94 -10.44 -7.66 -11.72
N ALA A 95 -9.72 -8.24 -10.77
CA ALA A 95 -9.57 -9.70 -10.60
C ALA A 95 -9.94 -10.12 -9.16
N PHE A 96 -10.97 -9.50 -8.61
CA PHE A 96 -11.40 -9.75 -7.23
C PHE A 96 -12.02 -11.15 -7.07
N ASP A 97 -11.75 -11.78 -5.92
CA ASP A 97 -12.41 -13.01 -5.52
C ASP A 97 -13.91 -12.74 -5.27
N PRO A 98 -14.80 -13.74 -5.44
CA PRO A 98 -16.23 -13.58 -5.20
C PRO A 98 -16.53 -13.09 -3.77
N ILE A 99 -17.28 -11.99 -3.67
CA ILE A 99 -17.74 -11.44 -2.38
C ILE A 99 -19.03 -12.16 -1.94
N PRO A 100 -19.08 -12.77 -0.75
CA PRO A 100 -20.31 -13.38 -0.23
C PRO A 100 -21.44 -12.33 -0.04
N SER A 101 -22.69 -12.75 -0.25
CA SER A 101 -23.86 -11.91 -0.02
C SER A 101 -24.39 -12.02 1.43
N PRO A 102 -24.81 -10.92 2.09
CA PRO A 102 -24.72 -9.52 1.61
C PRO A 102 -23.28 -9.00 1.60
N PRO A 103 -22.94 -8.09 0.67
CA PRO A 103 -21.57 -7.62 0.50
C PRO A 103 -21.08 -6.90 1.76
N ALA A 104 -19.91 -7.34 2.22
CA ALA A 104 -19.29 -6.91 3.48
C ALA A 104 -17.96 -6.15 3.25
N VAL A 105 -17.54 -6.05 1.99
CA VAL A 105 -16.29 -5.43 1.54
C VAL A 105 -16.58 -4.62 0.30
N THR A 106 -15.97 -3.44 0.18
CA THR A 106 -15.96 -2.64 -1.04
C THR A 106 -14.64 -2.86 -1.77
N LEU A 107 -14.67 -3.45 -2.97
CA LEU A 107 -13.48 -3.66 -3.81
C LEU A 107 -13.58 -2.78 -5.06
N LEU A 108 -12.52 -2.03 -5.34
CA LEU A 108 -12.50 -1.01 -6.40
C LEU A 108 -11.33 -1.23 -7.35
N ALA A 109 -11.64 -1.43 -8.63
CA ALA A 109 -10.67 -1.53 -9.71
C ALA A 109 -10.23 -0.12 -10.16
N THR A 110 -9.19 0.41 -9.53
CA THR A 110 -8.60 1.71 -9.88
C THR A 110 -7.17 1.82 -9.37
N SER A 111 -6.39 2.73 -9.95
CA SER A 111 -5.00 2.93 -9.52
C SER A 111 -4.93 3.53 -8.11
N ALA A 112 -4.05 2.98 -7.28
CA ALA A 112 -3.67 3.60 -6.01
C ALA A 112 -3.07 5.02 -6.20
N THR A 113 -2.55 5.34 -7.40
CA THR A 113 -2.09 6.69 -7.72
C THR A 113 -3.23 7.67 -8.00
N ALA A 114 -4.41 7.19 -8.40
CA ALA A 114 -5.57 8.03 -8.74
C ALA A 114 -6.68 8.05 -7.66
N TRP A 115 -6.79 6.99 -6.85
CA TRP A 115 -7.83 6.89 -5.84
C TRP A 115 -7.70 7.94 -4.73
N THR A 116 -8.83 8.36 -4.19
CA THR A 116 -8.92 9.33 -3.08
C THR A 116 -9.90 8.84 -2.04
N ALA A 117 -9.54 8.98 -0.77
CA ALA A 117 -10.44 8.73 0.34
C ALA A 117 -11.35 9.93 0.62
N ASN A 118 -12.62 9.65 0.92
CA ASN A 118 -13.56 10.63 1.48
C ASN A 118 -13.67 10.54 3.00
N THR A 119 -13.04 9.54 3.61
CA THR A 119 -13.08 9.23 5.04
C THR A 119 -11.67 8.91 5.54
N SER A 120 -11.48 8.95 6.85
CA SER A 120 -10.25 8.49 7.49
C SER A 120 -10.32 6.99 7.83
N PHE A 121 -9.15 6.36 7.99
CA PHE A 121 -9.01 4.92 8.24
C PHE A 121 -8.21 4.61 9.52
N ASP A 122 -8.61 3.57 10.24
CA ASP A 122 -7.92 3.06 11.43
C ASP A 122 -6.76 2.13 11.06
N LEU A 123 -6.85 1.49 9.91
CA LEU A 123 -5.78 0.70 9.33
C LEU A 123 -5.67 1.00 7.84
N ILE A 124 -4.46 1.30 7.40
CA ILE A 124 -4.11 1.35 5.97
C ILE A 124 -2.94 0.41 5.72
N THR A 125 -3.10 -0.51 4.78
CA THR A 125 -2.05 -1.45 4.37
C THR A 125 -1.64 -1.27 2.91
N CYS A 126 -0.35 -1.57 2.68
CA CYS A 126 0.52 -1.34 1.53
C CYS A 126 1.35 -2.59 1.19
N VAL A 127 0.77 -3.80 1.21
CA VAL A 127 1.57 -5.04 1.22
C VAL A 127 2.07 -5.38 -0.18
N HIS A 128 3.39 -5.29 -0.38
CA HIS A 128 4.08 -5.43 -1.68
C HIS A 128 3.56 -4.55 -2.83
N GLY A 129 2.54 -3.73 -2.62
CA GLY A 129 1.89 -2.91 -3.64
C GLY A 129 2.82 -1.89 -4.28
N LEU A 130 3.69 -1.29 -3.47
CA LEU A 130 4.61 -0.25 -3.95
C LEU A 130 5.65 -0.78 -4.94
N HIS A 131 5.81 -2.09 -5.14
CA HIS A 131 6.75 -2.62 -6.14
C HIS A 131 6.36 -2.36 -7.59
N TYR A 132 5.08 -2.05 -7.84
CA TYR A 132 4.52 -1.87 -9.18
C TYR A 132 3.74 -0.55 -9.32
N VAL A 133 3.79 0.30 -8.30
CA VAL A 133 3.26 1.65 -8.33
C VAL A 133 4.31 2.58 -8.94
N GLY A 134 3.86 3.45 -9.84
CA GLY A 134 4.65 4.53 -10.41
C GLY A 134 5.04 5.56 -9.35
N ASP A 135 4.14 6.48 -8.99
CA ASP A 135 4.44 7.47 -7.95
C ASP A 135 4.26 6.93 -6.51
N LYS A 136 5.27 6.18 -6.06
CA LYS A 136 5.32 5.59 -4.71
C LYS A 136 5.25 6.65 -3.61
N LEU A 137 5.95 7.78 -3.76
CA LEU A 137 5.99 8.84 -2.75
C LEU A 137 4.64 9.56 -2.60
N ALA A 138 3.91 9.79 -3.69
CA ALA A 138 2.56 10.35 -3.61
C ALA A 138 1.57 9.38 -2.93
N VAL A 139 1.68 8.07 -3.20
CA VAL A 139 0.86 7.07 -2.51
C VAL A 139 1.14 7.06 -1.01
N LEU A 140 2.42 7.08 -0.59
CA LEU A 140 2.79 7.19 0.83
C LEU A 140 2.24 8.45 1.49
N ALA A 141 2.37 9.61 0.81
CA ALA A 141 1.91 10.89 1.33
C ALA A 141 0.40 10.89 1.59
N ARG A 142 -0.39 10.41 0.64
CA ARG A 142 -1.85 10.36 0.76
C ARG A 142 -2.32 9.32 1.78
N ALA A 143 -1.77 8.11 1.73
CA ALA A 143 -2.11 7.06 2.70
C ALA A 143 -1.89 7.56 4.13
N ALA A 144 -0.76 8.22 4.39
CA ALA A 144 -0.49 8.76 5.71
C ALA A 144 -1.42 9.91 6.11
N GLN A 145 -2.00 10.67 5.17
CA GLN A 145 -2.99 11.73 5.47
C GLN A 145 -4.38 11.18 5.78
N TRP A 146 -4.72 10.02 5.24
CA TRP A 146 -6.05 9.41 5.40
C TRP A 146 -6.22 8.65 6.72
N LEU A 147 -5.29 8.73 7.67
CA LEU A 147 -5.42 8.04 8.95
C LEU A 147 -6.32 8.78 9.93
N THR A 148 -7.08 8.03 10.73
CA THR A 148 -7.68 8.56 11.98
C THR A 148 -6.55 8.97 12.94
N PRO A 149 -6.81 9.79 13.98
CA PRO A 149 -5.75 10.25 14.91
C PRO A 149 -4.91 9.12 15.52
N THR A 150 -5.50 7.94 15.70
CA THR A 150 -4.85 6.74 16.23
C THR A 150 -4.60 5.66 15.18
N GLY A 151 -5.01 5.89 13.93
CA GLY A 151 -4.93 4.91 12.86
C GLY A 151 -3.50 4.56 12.50
N ARG A 152 -3.30 3.38 11.93
CA ARG A 152 -1.98 2.86 11.58
C ARG A 152 -1.85 2.69 10.07
N PHE A 153 -0.76 3.21 9.51
CA PHE A 153 -0.35 2.90 8.15
C PHE A 153 0.88 1.98 8.15
N VAL A 154 0.87 0.96 7.29
CA VAL A 154 2.02 0.07 7.05
C VAL A 154 2.12 -0.32 5.58
N ALA A 155 3.30 -0.15 4.98
CA ALA A 155 3.59 -0.61 3.62
C ALA A 155 4.98 -1.23 3.52
N ASP A 156 5.16 -2.10 2.53
CA ASP A 156 6.48 -2.55 2.11
C ASP A 156 7.04 -1.55 1.09
N LEU A 157 8.26 -1.06 1.33
CA LEU A 157 8.92 -0.03 0.53
C LEU A 157 10.38 -0.43 0.29
N ASP A 158 10.70 -0.73 -0.97
CA ASP A 158 12.08 -0.86 -1.40
C ASP A 158 12.69 0.50 -1.70
N LEU A 159 13.55 1.02 -0.82
CA LEU A 159 14.21 2.31 -1.04
C LEU A 159 15.17 2.28 -2.24
N ALA A 160 15.62 1.09 -2.67
CA ALA A 160 16.45 0.95 -3.84
C ALA A 160 15.68 1.29 -5.13
N SER A 161 14.36 1.13 -5.13
CA SER A 161 13.51 1.42 -6.29
C SER A 161 13.02 2.86 -6.36
N ILE A 162 13.54 3.74 -5.49
CA ILE A 162 13.32 5.18 -5.56
C ILE A 162 14.60 5.82 -6.10
N ARG A 163 14.54 6.28 -7.35
CA ARG A 163 15.67 6.82 -8.10
C ARG A 163 15.58 8.34 -8.21
N LEU A 164 16.74 8.99 -8.20
CA LEU A 164 16.85 10.38 -8.60
C LEU A 164 16.92 10.48 -10.13
N ALA A 165 16.77 11.70 -10.65
CA ALA A 165 16.89 12.00 -12.07
C ALA A 165 18.21 11.54 -12.70
N ASP A 166 19.27 11.32 -11.91
CA ASP A 166 20.56 10.77 -12.35
C ASP A 166 20.69 9.23 -12.23
N GLY A 167 19.59 8.55 -11.84
CA GLY A 167 19.50 7.10 -11.72
C GLY A 167 20.08 6.53 -10.42
N ARG A 168 20.71 7.37 -9.59
CA ARG A 168 21.17 6.94 -8.26
C ARG A 168 19.96 6.73 -7.33
N PRO A 169 20.00 5.76 -6.41
CA PRO A 169 18.98 5.66 -5.37
C PRO A 169 18.92 6.94 -4.52
N ALA A 170 17.71 7.42 -4.20
CA ALA A 170 17.52 8.55 -3.29
C ALA A 170 18.01 8.23 -1.86
N GLY A 171 18.01 6.93 -1.50
CA GLY A 171 18.78 6.36 -0.40
C GLY A 171 18.59 7.05 0.95
N ARG A 172 19.71 7.34 1.63
CA ARG A 172 19.73 7.86 3.01
C ARG A 172 19.04 9.20 3.17
N ARG A 173 19.12 10.09 2.16
CA ARG A 173 18.52 11.43 2.21
C ARG A 173 17.00 11.32 2.23
N LEU A 174 16.43 10.47 1.36
CA LEU A 174 15.00 10.16 1.39
C LEU A 174 14.58 9.56 2.74
N THR A 175 15.33 8.59 3.27
CA THR A 175 15.01 8.00 4.58
C THR A 175 15.00 9.05 5.69
N ALA A 176 15.95 9.98 5.70
CA ALA A 176 15.99 11.06 6.68
C ALA A 176 14.77 11.98 6.58
N ARG A 177 14.35 12.33 5.36
CA ARG A 177 13.14 13.14 5.12
C ARG A 177 11.86 12.43 5.53
N LEU A 178 11.72 11.14 5.21
CA LEU A 178 10.57 10.32 5.64
C LEU A 178 10.48 10.25 7.17
N ARG A 179 11.61 10.08 7.85
CA ARG A 179 11.68 10.11 9.32
C ARG A 179 11.33 11.47 9.91
N ALA A 180 11.83 12.55 9.33
CA ALA A 180 11.49 13.91 9.74
C ALA A 180 9.99 14.21 9.56
N ALA A 181 9.35 13.60 8.54
CA ALA A 181 7.91 13.66 8.33
C ALA A 181 7.10 12.71 9.24
N GLY A 182 7.76 12.03 10.19
CA GLY A 182 7.10 11.18 11.18
C GLY A 182 6.80 9.74 10.73
N LEU A 183 7.47 9.25 9.67
CA LEU A 183 7.40 7.86 9.24
C LEU A 183 8.60 7.07 9.74
N ASN A 184 8.34 5.85 10.20
CA ASN A 184 9.35 4.92 10.63
C ASN A 184 9.67 3.95 9.49
N TYR A 185 10.96 3.84 9.15
CA TYR A 185 11.44 2.87 8.16
C TYR A 185 12.33 1.80 8.82
N GLY A 186 11.91 0.54 8.70
CA GLY A 186 12.63 -0.64 9.19
C GLY A 186 13.32 -1.39 8.05
N ASN A 187 14.65 -1.29 7.98
CA ASN A 187 15.45 -1.87 6.89
C ASN A 187 15.33 -3.40 6.77
N ARG A 188 15.28 -4.11 7.90
CA ARG A 188 15.26 -5.59 7.93
C ARG A 188 14.08 -6.19 7.15
N ARG A 189 12.91 -5.55 7.23
CA ARG A 189 11.69 -5.97 6.53
C ARG A 189 11.31 -5.03 5.38
N ARG A 190 12.15 -4.03 5.09
CA ARG A 190 11.90 -2.95 4.13
C ARG A 190 10.50 -2.35 4.29
N ARG A 191 10.14 -2.04 5.54
CA ARG A 191 8.81 -1.59 5.92
C ARG A 191 8.78 -0.13 6.30
N ILE A 192 7.78 0.59 5.83
CA ILE A 192 7.48 1.96 6.26
C ILE A 192 6.15 1.99 7.01
N ALA A 193 6.07 2.78 8.07
CA ALA A 193 4.85 2.88 8.89
C ALA A 193 4.73 4.22 9.62
N CYS A 194 3.51 4.60 9.98
CA CYS A 194 3.21 5.68 10.93
C CYS A 194 1.92 5.41 11.72
N ILE A 195 1.71 6.19 12.78
CA ILE A 195 0.49 6.21 13.60
C ILE A 195 -0.10 7.61 13.59
N GLY A 196 -1.37 7.74 13.26
CA GLY A 196 -2.06 9.02 13.09
C GLY A 196 -1.70 9.72 11.78
N PRO A 197 -2.47 10.74 11.40
CA PRO A 197 -2.29 11.45 10.14
C PRO A 197 -0.91 12.11 10.07
N ARG A 198 -0.32 12.13 8.88
CA ARG A 198 0.94 12.85 8.59
C ARG A 198 0.80 13.66 7.31
N GLU A 199 1.34 14.87 7.34
CA GLU A 199 1.45 15.70 6.14
C GLU A 199 2.89 15.60 5.60
N LEU A 200 3.06 14.83 4.52
CA LEU A 200 4.38 14.60 3.92
C LEU A 200 4.65 15.67 2.87
N ARG A 201 5.40 16.71 3.25
CA ARG A 201 5.95 17.70 2.32
C ARG A 201 7.34 17.28 1.87
N LEU A 202 7.39 16.32 0.96
CA LEU A 202 8.65 15.83 0.39
C LEU A 202 9.04 16.67 -0.84
N PRO A 203 10.31 17.11 -0.97
CA PRO A 203 10.75 17.93 -2.09
C PRO A 203 11.12 17.05 -3.29
N TYR A 204 10.24 16.15 -3.69
CA TYR A 204 10.44 15.26 -4.83
C TYR A 204 9.28 15.44 -5.81
N THR A 205 9.61 15.63 -7.09
CA THR A 205 8.64 15.59 -8.18
C THR A 205 8.85 14.33 -8.99
N TYR A 206 7.79 13.55 -9.15
CA TYR A 206 7.81 12.32 -9.95
C TYR A 206 8.07 12.61 -11.43
N LEU A 207 8.96 11.84 -12.04
CA LEU A 207 9.38 11.97 -13.44
C LEU A 207 8.87 10.82 -14.32
N GLY A 208 8.26 9.80 -13.72
CA GLY A 208 7.88 8.55 -14.38
C GLY A 208 8.59 7.33 -13.76
N ALA A 209 8.26 6.16 -14.29
CA ALA A 209 8.80 4.89 -13.82
C ALA A 209 9.46 4.10 -14.95
N ASP A 210 10.37 3.21 -14.55
CA ASP A 210 11.06 2.26 -15.41
C ASP A 210 10.59 0.85 -15.04
N ASP A 211 9.87 0.20 -15.96
CA ASP A 211 9.40 -1.18 -15.82
C ASP A 211 10.44 -2.21 -16.26
N HIS A 212 11.64 -1.78 -16.68
CA HIS A 212 12.78 -2.64 -16.98
C HIS A 212 13.82 -2.69 -15.85
N ALA A 213 13.48 -2.19 -14.65
CA ALA A 213 14.35 -2.15 -13.48
C ALA A 213 14.87 -3.53 -13.01
N GLY A 214 14.19 -4.60 -13.42
CA GLY A 214 14.52 -5.97 -13.05
C GLY A 214 13.87 -6.41 -11.74
N PRO A 215 14.42 -7.44 -11.07
CA PRO A 215 13.78 -8.02 -9.89
C PRO A 215 13.96 -7.16 -8.64
N ASN A 216 12.91 -7.04 -7.83
CA ASN A 216 12.99 -6.50 -6.47
C ASN A 216 13.63 -7.51 -5.50
N TYR A 217 13.62 -7.17 -4.21
CA TYR A 217 14.19 -8.03 -3.15
C TYR A 217 13.48 -9.36 -2.90
N THR A 218 12.30 -9.56 -3.48
CA THR A 218 11.59 -10.84 -3.46
C THR A 218 11.90 -11.69 -4.69
N GLY A 219 12.73 -11.18 -5.62
CA GLY A 219 13.07 -11.84 -6.88
C GLY A 219 12.04 -11.67 -7.99
N GLN A 220 11.03 -10.83 -7.79
CA GLN A 220 9.93 -10.59 -8.73
C GLN A 220 10.17 -9.31 -9.54
N PRO A 221 9.77 -9.24 -10.82
CA PRO A 221 9.82 -8.01 -11.60
C PRO A 221 9.14 -6.84 -10.88
N ALA A 222 9.77 -5.68 -10.93
CA ALA A 222 9.29 -4.47 -10.27
C ALA A 222 9.63 -3.23 -11.09
N VAL A 223 9.09 -2.10 -10.66
CA VAL A 223 9.32 -0.80 -11.30
C VAL A 223 10.25 0.05 -10.44
N ASP A 224 11.14 0.81 -11.06
CA ASP A 224 11.87 1.90 -10.41
C ASP A 224 11.15 3.22 -10.65
N SER A 225 10.94 4.01 -9.60
CA SER A 225 10.26 5.32 -9.67
C SER A 225 11.29 6.43 -9.63
N TYR A 226 11.27 7.32 -10.63
CA TYR A 226 12.25 8.38 -10.79
C TYR A 226 11.71 9.72 -10.31
N TYR A 227 12.56 10.48 -9.64
CA TYR A 227 12.20 11.75 -9.03
C TYR A 227 13.26 12.82 -9.26
N CYS A 228 12.82 14.06 -9.47
CA CYS A 228 13.65 15.24 -9.31
C CYS A 228 13.58 15.72 -7.87
N GLU A 229 14.73 15.96 -7.23
CA GLU A 229 14.77 16.55 -5.88
C GLU A 229 14.95 18.06 -5.97
N HIS A 230 14.06 18.79 -5.28
CA HIS A 230 14.16 20.23 -5.13
C HIS A 230 14.92 20.61 -3.85
N SER A 231 15.52 21.79 -3.86
CA SER A 231 16.27 22.33 -2.71
C SER A 231 15.34 22.76 -1.59
#